data_AF-A0A7J4M9D4-F1
#
_entry.id   AF-A0A7J4M9D4-F1
#
_cell.length_a   1.000
_cell.length_b   1.000
_cell.length_c   1.000
_cell.angle_alpha   90.00
_cell.angle_beta   90.00
_cell.angle_gamma   90.00
#
_symmetry.space_group_name_H-M   'P 1'
#
loop_
_entity.id
_entity.type
_entity.pdbx_description
1 polymer ?
#
loop_
_entity_poly.entity_id
_entity_poly.type
_entity_poly.pdbx_seq_one_letter_code
_entity_poly.pdbx_strand_id
1 'polypeptide(L)' 'MNILHNTKIWLLIIAVMHMLMGVGASYAQLGNEHLAMIGFFAAVGVYLFYAALMTEGQEQARLAAVLCGPVFVWFVI' A
#
# COMPACT_ATOMS: atom_id res chain seq x y z
N MET A 1 -13.67 -17.86 -8.50
CA MET A 1 -12.23 -17.54 -8.37
C MET A 1 -11.90 -17.53 -6.88
N ASN A 2 -10.87 -18.27 -6.44
CA ASN A 2 -10.52 -18.35 -5.02
C ASN A 2 -9.93 -17.01 -4.55
N ILE A 3 -10.31 -16.51 -3.38
CA ILE A 3 -9.94 -15.17 -2.88
C ILE A 3 -8.41 -14.98 -2.77
N LEU A 4 -7.69 -16.08 -2.55
CA LEU A 4 -6.24 -16.12 -2.48
C LEU A 4 -5.55 -15.60 -3.76
N HIS A 5 -6.19 -15.71 -4.92
CA HIS A 5 -5.61 -15.28 -6.21
C HIS A 5 -6.22 -13.98 -6.74
N ASN A 6 -6.97 -13.25 -5.90
CA ASN A 6 -7.60 -12.00 -6.32
C ASN A 6 -6.74 -10.78 -5.94
N THR A 7 -5.90 -10.34 -6.87
CA THR A 7 -4.99 -9.19 -6.68
C THR A 7 -5.70 -7.93 -6.21
N LYS A 8 -6.87 -7.61 -6.78
CA LYS A 8 -7.66 -6.42 -6.41
C LYS A 8 -8.06 -6.43 -4.93
N ILE A 9 -8.54 -7.57 -4.42
CA ILE A 9 -8.93 -7.70 -3.00
C ILE A 9 -7.71 -7.51 -2.08
N TRP A 10 -6.59 -8.14 -2.41
CA TRP A 10 -5.37 -8.01 -1.60
C TRP A 10 -4.79 -6.60 -1.62
N LEU A 11 -4.79 -5.93 -2.77
CA LEU A 11 -4.38 -4.52 -2.87
C LEU A 11 -5.27 -3.62 -2.01
N LEU A 12 -6.59 -3.85 -1.97
CA LEU A 12 -7.49 -3.08 -1.10
C LEU A 12 -7.18 -3.32 0.38
N ILE A 13 -6.97 -4.56 0.80
CA ILE A 13 -6.60 -4.88 2.18
C ILE A 13 -5.30 -4.16 2.55
N ILE A 14 -4.28 -4.25 1.71
CA ILE A 14 -2.98 -3.61 1.95
C ILE A 14 -3.11 -2.08 1.96
N ALA A 15 -3.85 -1.49 1.02
CA ALA A 15 -4.04 -0.04 0.97
C ALA A 15 -4.72 0.51 2.23
N VAL A 16 -5.78 -0.16 2.70
CA VAL A 16 -6.48 0.22 3.94
C VAL A 16 -5.55 0.06 5.14
N MET A 17 -4.87 -1.07 5.27
CA MET A 17 -3.94 -1.30 6.38
C MET A 17 -2.75 -0.32 6.36
N HIS A 18 -2.26 0.04 5.18
CA HIS A 18 -1.17 1.01 5.03
C HIS A 18 -1.62 2.43 5.42
N MET A 19 -2.84 2.84 5.05
CA MET A 19 -3.38 4.12 5.49
C MET A 19 -3.65 4.16 7.00
N LEU A 20 -4.23 3.10 7.57
CA LEU A 20 -4.53 3.07 9.00
C LEU A 20 -3.25 2.99 9.85
N MET A 21 -2.36 2.06 9.55
CA MET A 21 -1.16 1.83 10.36
C MET A 21 0.02 2.69 9.92
N GLY A 22 0.32 2.74 8.63
CA GLY A 22 1.46 3.49 8.10
C GLY A 22 1.26 5.00 8.13
N VAL A 23 0.03 5.50 8.09
CA VAL A 23 -0.26 6.94 8.16
C VAL A 23 -0.90 7.32 9.49
N GLY A 24 -2.07 6.74 9.79
CA GLY A 24 -2.83 7.10 10.99
C GLY A 24 -2.08 6.80 12.29
N ALA A 25 -1.61 5.57 12.46
CA ALA A 25 -0.86 5.19 13.67
C ALA A 25 0.49 5.89 13.75
N SER A 26 1.22 6.02 12.63
CA SER A 26 2.48 6.79 12.60
C SER A 26 2.28 8.25 13.00
N TYR A 27 1.20 8.91 12.55
CA TYR A 27 0.88 10.27 12.99
C TYR A 27 0.54 10.32 14.48
N ALA A 28 -0.25 9.37 14.98
CA ALA A 28 -0.61 9.31 16.40
C ALA A 28 0.60 9.09 17.33
N GLN A 29 1.65 8.42 16.86
CA GLN A 29 2.85 8.12 17.65
C GLN A 29 3.98 9.13 17.48
N LEU A 30 4.21 9.60 16.24
CA LEU A 30 5.37 10.43 15.88
C LEU A 30 5.02 11.92 15.81
N GLY A 31 3.75 12.27 15.64
CA GLY A 31 3.30 13.65 15.56
C GLY A 31 3.87 14.43 14.36
N ASN A 32 3.85 15.75 14.48
CA ASN A 32 4.09 16.66 13.36
C ASN A 32 5.55 16.73 12.90
N GLU A 33 6.49 16.29 13.73
CA GLU A 33 7.93 16.34 13.43
C GLU A 33 8.31 15.43 12.26
N HIS A 34 7.47 14.42 11.98
CA HIS A 34 7.69 13.43 10.94
C HIS A 34 6.69 13.54 9.78
N LEU A 35 6.03 14.69 9.61
CA LEU A 35 4.95 14.87 8.62
C LEU A 35 5.39 14.55 7.18
N ALA A 36 6.65 14.85 6.82
CA ALA A 36 7.17 14.55 5.48
C ALA A 36 7.23 13.03 5.21
N MET A 37 7.68 12.24 6.19
CA MET A 37 7.71 10.78 6.11
C MET A 37 6.28 10.21 6.08
N ILE A 38 5.40 10.72 6.95
CA ILE A 38 4.00 10.29 7.01
C ILE A 38 3.27 10.63 5.70
N GLY A 39 3.53 11.80 5.13
CA GLY A 39 3.03 12.22 3.82
C GLY A 39 3.52 11.32 2.69
N PHE A 40 4.77 10.86 2.75
CA PHE A 40 5.28 9.86 1.81
C PHE A 40 4.52 8.53 1.94
N PHE A 41 4.28 8.02 3.15
CA PHE A 41 3.45 6.82 3.34
C PHE A 41 2.02 7.01 2.83
N ALA A 42 1.44 8.20 3.04
CA ALA A 42 0.12 8.52 2.49
C ALA A 42 0.12 8.50 0.95
N ALA A 43 1.16 9.03 0.30
CA ALA A 43 1.30 8.96 -1.15
C ALA A 43 1.38 7.50 -1.65
N VAL A 44 2.15 6.63 -0.97
CA VAL A 44 2.18 5.19 -1.29
C VAL A 44 0.79 4.56 -1.13
N GLY A 45 0.06 4.88 -0.06
CA GLY A 45 -1.32 4.45 0.16
C GLY A 45 -2.25 4.83 -1.00
N VAL A 46 -2.15 6.07 -1.51
CA VAL A 46 -2.91 6.53 -2.68
C VAL A 46 -2.58 5.71 -3.93
N TYR A 47 -1.30 5.43 -4.20
CA TYR A 47 -0.92 4.59 -5.34
C TYR A 47 -1.41 3.14 -5.22
N LEU A 48 -1.47 2.59 -4.00
CA LEU A 48 -2.05 1.27 -3.77
C LEU A 48 -3.56 1.25 -4.08
N PHE A 49 -4.31 2.29 -3.66
CA PHE A 49 -5.71 2.45 -4.05
C PHE A 49 -5.89 2.63 -5.56
N TYR A 50 -5.01 3.41 -6.20
CA TYR A 50 -5.02 3.57 -7.65
C TYR A 50 -4.80 2.21 -8.35
N ALA A 51 -3.81 1.44 -7.94
CA ALA A 51 -3.58 0.10 -8.47
C ALA A 51 -4.80 -0.81 -8.26
N ALA A 52 -5.44 -0.74 -7.09
CA ALA A 52 -6.61 -1.56 -6.78
C ALA A 52 -7.86 -1.19 -7.59
N LEU A 53 -8.15 0.11 -7.71
CA LEU A 53 -9.45 0.61 -8.19
C LEU A 53 -9.43 1.08 -9.64
N MET A 54 -8.28 1.49 -10.16
CA MET A 54 -8.15 2.17 -11.46
C MET A 54 -7.37 1.37 -12.50
N THR A 55 -6.84 0.20 -12.14
CA THR A 55 -6.11 -0.68 -13.07
C THR A 55 -6.63 -2.11 -12.97
N GLU A 56 -6.51 -2.88 -14.06
CA GLU A 56 -6.95 -4.27 -14.12
C GLU A 56 -5.96 -5.15 -14.91
N GLY A 57 -6.11 -6.47 -14.77
CA GLY A 57 -5.32 -7.44 -15.53
C GLY A 57 -3.81 -7.30 -15.32
N GLN A 58 -3.06 -7.22 -16.42
CA GLN A 58 -1.60 -7.21 -16.39
C GLN A 58 -1.02 -5.90 -15.85
N GLU A 59 -1.69 -4.77 -16.07
CA GLU A 59 -1.25 -3.47 -15.55
C GLU A 59 -1.32 -3.44 -14.03
N GLN A 60 -2.43 -3.93 -13.47
CA GLN A 60 -2.58 -4.08 -12.02
C GLN A 60 -1.50 -5.00 -11.43
N ALA A 61 -1.22 -6.13 -12.07
CA ALA A 61 -0.20 -7.06 -11.61
C ALA A 61 1.20 -6.43 -11.60
N ARG A 62 1.56 -5.68 -12.65
CA ARG A 62 2.85 -4.98 -12.75
C ARG A 62 2.99 -3.90 -11.69
N LEU A 63 1.95 -3.08 -11.52
CA LEU A 63 1.98 -2.00 -10.54
C LEU A 63 2.00 -2.56 -9.11
N ALA A 64 1.25 -3.63 -8.83
CA ALA A 64 1.31 -4.34 -7.55
C ALA A 64 2.72 -4.87 -7.25
N ALA A 65 3.41 -5.46 -8.24
CA ALA A 65 4.77 -5.95 -8.06
C ALA A 65 5.76 -4.82 -7.76
N VAL A 66 5.62 -3.66 -8.43
CA VAL A 66 6.49 -2.49 -8.19
C VAL A 66 6.24 -1.85 -6.82
N LEU A 67 4.98 -1.70 -6.42
CA LEU A 67 4.63 -1.06 -5.14
C LEU A 67 4.91 -1.98 -3.94
N CYS A 68 4.60 -3.28 -4.06
CA CYS A 68 4.69 -4.21 -2.94
C CYS A 68 6.00 -5.01 -2.90
N GLY A 69 6.70 -5.16 -4.03
CA GLY A 69 7.95 -5.92 -4.13
C GLY A 69 9.07 -5.40 -3.22
N PRO A 70 9.38 -4.09 -3.21
CA PRO A 70 10.39 -3.52 -2.32
C PRO A 70 10.07 -3.74 -0.83
N VAL A 71 8.79 -3.71 -0.47
CA VAL A 71 8.33 -3.96 0.91
C VAL A 71 8.64 -5.40 1.34
N PHE A 72 8.38 -6.38 0.48
CA PHE A 72 8.73 -7.77 0.78
C PHE A 72 10.24 -7.94 1.02
N VAL A 73 11.07 -7.30 0.19
CA VAL A 73 12.53 -7.34 0.35
C VAL A 73 12.98 -6.72 1.67
N TRP A 74 12.37 -5.62 2.10
CA TRP A 74 12.80 -4.89 3.30
C TRP A 74 12.42 -5.56 4.63
N PHE A 75 11.32 -6.33 4.65
CA PHE A 75 10.74 -6.89 5.88
C PHE A 75 10.88 -8.41 6.02
N VAL A 76 11.17 -9.14 4.93
CA VAL A 76 11.23 -10.61 4.94
C VAL A 76 12.63 -11.16 4.67
N ILE A 77 13.45 -10.45 3.90
CA ILE A 77 14.86 -10.81 3.62
C ILE A 77 15.75 -9.98 4.54
#